data_AF-A0A523CHK2-F1
#
_entry.id   AF-A0A523CHK2-F1
#
_cell.length_a   1.000
_cell.length_b   1.000
_cell.length_c   1.000
_cell.angle_alpha   90.00
_cell.angle_beta   90.00
_cell.angle_gamma   90.00
#
_symmetry.space_group_name_H-M   'P 1'
#
loop_
_entity.id
_entity.type
_entity.pdbx_description
1 polymer ?
#
loop_
_entity_poly.entity_id
_entity_poly.type
_entity_poly.pdbx_seq_one_letter_code
_entity_poly.pdbx_strand_id
1 'polypeptide(L)'
;MDKRDLEQANAAYAAGDWRTAAREYLAAAADGGPGSGEAFHLAGNALMRLKRFDDAASVYERALADTEYDKTGPVNANLGAALCSAGMHQRALAAYQRALDDPMYKSRYKALQGLAGAQYEVGLIEDAGDSYRRAALDDANPDPGKALNNLGLCFMALGRPADAVEAYRAAVELEEYSGRGRAAANMGLAFAALGRHAEAVKAFERATETGHELGGAAAAAAEASRRAVESTEVVEGWSTGELPPVFDEPRGGEESAFFTRTDEEMRVVDREARKSAREERKAGKKGWIGVAAWVAGVVIVAGAIAFAWLSGLGYPTQTMTVSGLLDAHRGGKAVESFWVAVPSTDVEKEMSNLPPAPGFKSYTLQGIERSAKTSTVDVTVVLDKGAPLTYRVSLVREGVGWKVNGVTNDWRSTGDGS
;
A
#
# COMPACT_ATOMS: atom_id res chain seq x y z
N MET A 1 -21.09 -33.59 -27.88
CA MET A 1 -21.82 -33.65 -26.60
C MET A 1 -22.98 -34.62 -26.71
N ASP A 2 -23.06 -35.63 -25.82
CA ASP A 2 -24.24 -36.51 -25.73
C ASP A 2 -25.35 -35.81 -24.92
N LYS A 3 -26.53 -35.65 -25.52
CA LYS A 3 -27.68 -34.98 -24.89
C LYS A 3 -28.25 -35.76 -23.71
N ARG A 4 -28.18 -37.10 -23.76
CA ARG A 4 -28.73 -37.97 -22.72
C ARG A 4 -27.93 -37.87 -21.42
N ASP A 5 -26.62 -37.73 -21.53
CA ASP A 5 -25.73 -37.57 -20.37
C ASP A 5 -25.93 -36.20 -19.72
N LEU A 6 -26.13 -35.15 -20.52
CA LEU A 6 -26.43 -33.81 -20.02
C LEU A 6 -27.77 -33.77 -19.25
N GLU A 7 -28.81 -34.45 -19.73
CA GLU A 7 -30.10 -34.54 -19.04
C GLU A 7 -30.00 -35.25 -17.70
N GLN A 8 -29.26 -36.36 -17.62
CA GLN A 8 -29.02 -37.06 -16.36
C GLN A 8 -28.20 -36.21 -15.39
N ALA A 9 -27.17 -35.51 -15.86
CA ALA A 9 -26.39 -34.58 -15.06
C ALA A 9 -27.25 -33.43 -14.51
N ASN A 10 -28.13 -32.86 -15.34
CA ASN A 10 -29.08 -31.82 -14.94
C ASN A 10 -30.07 -32.32 -13.88
N ALA A 11 -30.58 -33.55 -14.02
CA ALA A 11 -31.46 -34.16 -13.01
C ALA A 11 -30.74 -34.38 -11.68
N ALA A 12 -29.50 -34.90 -11.70
CA ALA A 12 -28.68 -35.05 -10.49
C ALA A 12 -28.39 -33.69 -9.83
N TYR A 13 -28.09 -32.66 -10.63
CA TYR A 13 -27.89 -31.30 -10.14
C TYR A 13 -29.15 -30.74 -9.47
N ALA A 14 -30.32 -30.89 -10.12
CA ALA A 14 -31.59 -30.45 -9.55
C ALA A 14 -31.95 -31.19 -8.24
N ALA A 15 -31.57 -32.46 -8.12
CA ALA A 15 -31.75 -33.27 -6.91
C ALA A 15 -30.76 -32.93 -5.78
N GLY A 16 -29.77 -32.06 -6.05
CA GLY A 16 -28.72 -31.72 -5.09
C GLY A 16 -27.60 -32.76 -4.96
N ASP A 17 -27.58 -33.77 -5.84
CA ASP A 17 -26.46 -34.72 -5.95
C ASP A 17 -25.35 -34.11 -6.81
N TRP A 18 -24.65 -33.13 -6.23
CA TRP A 18 -23.60 -32.38 -6.88
C TRP A 18 -22.42 -33.27 -7.31
N ARG A 19 -22.18 -34.39 -6.62
CA ARG A 19 -21.09 -35.31 -6.94
C ARG A 19 -21.38 -36.06 -8.22
N THR A 20 -22.57 -36.64 -8.33
CA THR A 20 -23.00 -37.31 -9.57
C THR A 20 -23.09 -36.29 -10.69
N ALA A 21 -23.71 -35.12 -10.46
CA ALA A 21 -23.80 -34.06 -11.46
C ALA A 21 -22.42 -33.66 -12.02
N ALA A 22 -21.44 -33.38 -11.16
CA ALA A 22 -20.08 -33.03 -11.58
C ALA A 22 -19.43 -34.14 -12.42
N ARG A 23 -19.57 -35.41 -12.01
CA ARG A 23 -19.04 -36.54 -12.76
C ARG A 23 -19.68 -36.65 -14.15
N GLU A 24 -21.00 -36.59 -14.21
CA GLU A 24 -21.73 -36.74 -15.47
C GLU A 24 -21.51 -35.55 -16.42
N TYR A 25 -21.45 -34.31 -15.91
CA TYR A 25 -21.08 -33.15 -16.74
C TYR A 25 -19.67 -33.29 -17.32
N LEU A 26 -18.69 -33.75 -16.51
CA LEU A 26 -17.33 -33.98 -16.99
C LEU A 26 -17.26 -35.11 -18.03
N ALA A 27 -18.07 -36.17 -17.87
CA ALA A 27 -18.18 -37.23 -18.87
C ALA A 27 -18.80 -36.71 -20.18
N ALA A 28 -19.88 -35.92 -20.09
CA ALA A 28 -20.58 -35.34 -21.24
C ALA A 28 -19.72 -34.34 -22.05
N ALA A 29 -18.74 -33.70 -21.40
CA ALA A 29 -17.82 -32.76 -22.03
C ALA A 29 -16.75 -33.43 -22.93
N ALA A 30 -16.55 -34.75 -22.80
CA ALA A 30 -15.51 -35.52 -23.50
C ALA A 30 -14.10 -34.88 -23.42
N ASP A 31 -13.21 -35.17 -24.37
CA ASP A 31 -11.81 -34.69 -24.41
C ASP A 31 -11.66 -33.18 -24.66
N GLY A 32 -12.75 -32.39 -24.71
CA GLY A 32 -12.70 -30.92 -24.83
C GLY A 32 -12.78 -30.37 -26.26
N GLY A 33 -13.73 -30.87 -27.06
CA GLY A 33 -14.02 -30.33 -28.40
C GLY A 33 -15.05 -29.19 -28.42
N PRO A 34 -15.37 -28.67 -29.62
CA PRO A 34 -16.40 -27.64 -29.78
C PRO A 34 -17.77 -28.08 -29.22
N GLY A 35 -18.41 -27.21 -28.45
CA GLY A 35 -19.66 -27.47 -27.74
C GLY A 35 -19.51 -28.17 -26.38
N SER A 36 -18.28 -28.34 -25.86
CA SER A 36 -18.01 -28.87 -24.51
C SER A 36 -18.05 -27.80 -23.42
N GLY A 37 -18.02 -26.51 -23.79
CA GLY A 37 -17.97 -25.38 -22.87
C GLY A 37 -19.14 -25.32 -21.90
N GLU A 38 -20.35 -25.68 -22.34
CA GLU A 38 -21.52 -25.73 -21.46
C GLU A 38 -21.39 -26.81 -20.38
N ALA A 39 -20.96 -28.01 -20.77
CA ALA A 39 -20.79 -29.12 -19.84
C ALA A 39 -19.69 -28.81 -18.80
N PHE A 40 -18.56 -28.22 -19.22
CA PHE A 40 -17.54 -27.76 -18.27
C PHE A 40 -18.05 -26.63 -17.36
N HIS A 41 -18.78 -25.65 -17.88
CA HIS A 41 -19.37 -24.60 -17.04
C HIS A 41 -20.29 -25.20 -15.96
N LEU A 42 -21.16 -26.14 -16.32
CA LEU A 42 -22.06 -26.80 -15.37
C LEU A 42 -21.31 -27.71 -14.38
N ALA A 43 -20.27 -28.42 -14.83
CA ALA A 43 -19.38 -29.18 -13.94
C ALA A 43 -18.70 -28.27 -12.91
N GLY A 44 -18.18 -27.11 -13.34
CA GLY A 44 -17.62 -26.10 -12.43
C GLY A 44 -18.63 -25.63 -11.39
N ASN A 45 -19.89 -25.38 -11.79
CA ASN A 45 -20.95 -25.00 -10.87
C ASN A 45 -21.22 -26.09 -9.81
N ALA A 46 -21.25 -27.36 -10.22
CA ALA A 46 -21.41 -28.48 -9.29
C ALA A 46 -20.22 -28.60 -8.32
N LEU A 47 -18.99 -28.40 -8.82
CA LEU A 47 -17.78 -28.40 -8.00
C LEU A 47 -17.75 -27.24 -6.99
N MET A 48 -18.28 -26.06 -7.34
CA MET A 48 -18.48 -24.96 -6.39
C MET A 48 -19.40 -25.36 -5.23
N ARG A 49 -20.49 -26.10 -5.50
CA ARG A 49 -21.40 -26.61 -4.45
C ARG A 49 -20.72 -27.64 -3.54
N LEU A 50 -19.77 -28.42 -4.10
CA LEU A 50 -18.92 -29.35 -3.36
C LEU A 50 -17.74 -28.68 -2.62
N LYS A 51 -17.59 -27.35 -2.74
CA LYS A 51 -16.43 -26.59 -2.22
C LYS A 51 -15.08 -27.06 -2.76
N ARG A 52 -15.05 -27.67 -3.94
CA ARG A 52 -13.82 -28.07 -4.65
C ARG A 52 -13.37 -26.92 -5.55
N PHE A 53 -12.88 -25.85 -4.93
CA PHE A 53 -12.67 -24.57 -5.60
C PHE A 53 -11.56 -24.59 -6.67
N ASP A 54 -10.45 -25.27 -6.41
CA ASP A 54 -9.36 -25.42 -7.39
C ASP A 54 -9.78 -26.21 -8.63
N ASP A 55 -10.53 -27.31 -8.40
CA ASP A 55 -11.09 -28.11 -9.49
C ASP A 55 -12.13 -27.31 -10.28
N ALA A 56 -13.00 -26.56 -9.59
CA ALA A 56 -13.98 -25.70 -10.24
C ALA A 56 -13.28 -24.65 -11.13
N ALA A 57 -12.24 -23.99 -10.63
CA ALA A 57 -11.45 -23.02 -11.41
C ALA A 57 -10.85 -23.67 -12.66
N SER A 58 -10.21 -24.83 -12.50
CA SER A 58 -9.60 -25.57 -13.62
C SER A 58 -10.63 -25.95 -14.69
N VAL A 59 -11.83 -26.35 -14.27
CA VAL A 59 -12.90 -26.74 -15.17
C VAL A 59 -13.55 -25.51 -15.85
N TYR A 60 -13.70 -24.38 -15.16
CA TYR A 60 -14.14 -23.14 -15.81
C TYR A 60 -13.13 -22.64 -16.86
N GLU A 61 -11.82 -22.79 -16.62
CA GLU A 61 -10.79 -22.47 -17.62
C GLU A 61 -10.93 -23.34 -18.87
N ARG A 62 -11.28 -24.63 -18.73
CA ARG A 62 -11.62 -25.50 -19.87
C ARG A 62 -12.90 -25.05 -20.58
N ALA A 63 -13.91 -24.57 -19.85
CA ALA A 63 -15.11 -24.00 -20.47
C ALA A 63 -14.80 -22.77 -21.32
N LEU A 64 -13.85 -21.92 -20.88
CA LEU A 64 -13.40 -20.73 -21.61
C LEU A 64 -12.48 -21.05 -22.80
N ALA A 65 -11.92 -22.26 -22.86
CA ALA A 65 -11.13 -22.71 -24.00
C ALA A 65 -11.99 -23.10 -25.22
N ASP A 66 -13.28 -23.37 -25.01
CA ASP A 66 -14.23 -23.62 -26.09
C ASP A 66 -14.71 -22.31 -26.70
N THR A 67 -14.17 -21.96 -27.86
CA THR A 67 -14.46 -20.71 -28.57
C THR A 67 -15.88 -20.64 -29.13
N GLU A 68 -16.59 -21.76 -29.24
CA GLU A 68 -18.01 -21.78 -29.65
C GLU A 68 -18.96 -21.49 -28.49
N TYR A 69 -18.46 -21.46 -27.25
CA TYR A 69 -19.27 -21.19 -26.07
C TYR A 69 -19.39 -19.69 -25.79
N ASP A 70 -20.61 -19.17 -25.92
CA ASP A 70 -20.90 -17.72 -25.89
C ASP A 70 -21.05 -17.14 -24.48
N LYS A 71 -21.22 -17.96 -23.43
CA LYS A 71 -21.43 -17.51 -22.05
C LYS A 71 -20.12 -17.13 -21.33
N THR A 72 -19.20 -16.46 -22.01
CA THR A 72 -17.86 -16.15 -21.49
C THR A 72 -17.89 -15.25 -20.26
N GLY A 73 -18.73 -14.21 -20.21
CA GLY A 73 -18.88 -13.33 -19.05
C GLY A 73 -19.32 -14.05 -17.77
N PRO A 74 -20.45 -14.79 -17.77
CA PRO A 74 -20.86 -15.62 -16.64
C PRO A 74 -19.79 -16.61 -16.17
N VAL A 75 -19.11 -17.29 -17.11
CA VAL A 75 -18.05 -18.25 -16.75
C VAL A 75 -16.86 -17.57 -16.10
N ASN A 76 -16.41 -16.42 -16.62
CA ASN A 76 -15.33 -15.64 -16.01
C ASN A 76 -15.71 -15.13 -14.61
N ALA A 77 -16.96 -14.73 -14.39
CA ALA A 77 -17.44 -14.33 -13.06
C ALA A 77 -17.43 -15.52 -12.08
N ASN A 78 -17.83 -16.71 -12.53
CA ASN A 78 -17.80 -17.94 -11.73
C ASN A 78 -16.37 -18.42 -11.47
N LEU A 79 -15.47 -18.30 -12.45
CA LEU A 79 -14.04 -18.56 -12.30
C LEU A 79 -13.43 -17.63 -11.25
N GLY A 80 -13.74 -16.33 -11.29
CA GLY A 80 -13.31 -15.38 -10.26
C GLY A 80 -13.79 -15.79 -8.87
N ALA A 81 -15.04 -16.24 -8.74
CA ALA A 81 -15.60 -16.71 -7.47
C ALA A 81 -14.91 -17.98 -6.95
N ALA A 82 -14.60 -18.92 -7.84
CA ALA A 82 -13.83 -20.12 -7.51
C ALA A 82 -12.42 -19.76 -7.03
N LEU A 83 -11.71 -18.91 -7.76
CA LEU A 83 -10.37 -18.45 -7.42
C LEU A 83 -10.33 -17.71 -6.07
N CYS A 84 -11.30 -16.83 -5.80
CA CYS A 84 -11.43 -16.18 -4.49
C CYS A 84 -11.65 -17.20 -3.38
N SER A 85 -12.52 -18.19 -3.60
CA SER A 85 -12.80 -19.23 -2.60
C SER A 85 -11.62 -20.18 -2.37
N ALA A 86 -10.72 -20.29 -3.35
CA ALA A 86 -9.42 -20.97 -3.25
C ALA A 86 -8.30 -20.09 -2.68
N GLY A 87 -8.57 -18.83 -2.31
CA GLY A 87 -7.56 -17.88 -1.81
C GLY A 87 -6.65 -17.27 -2.88
N MET A 88 -6.90 -17.54 -4.17
CA MET A 88 -6.12 -17.03 -5.30
C MET A 88 -6.62 -15.65 -5.75
N HIS A 89 -6.68 -14.69 -4.83
CA HIS A 89 -7.31 -13.38 -5.05
C HIS A 89 -6.71 -12.61 -6.23
N GLN A 90 -5.40 -12.64 -6.42
CA GLN A 90 -4.72 -11.99 -7.56
C GLN A 90 -5.19 -12.54 -8.92
N ARG A 91 -5.38 -13.85 -9.06
CA ARG A 91 -5.93 -14.46 -10.30
C ARG A 91 -7.41 -14.12 -10.47
N ALA A 92 -8.16 -14.05 -9.36
CA ALA A 92 -9.58 -13.70 -9.38
C ALA A 92 -9.82 -12.30 -9.96
N LEU A 93 -8.95 -11.33 -9.69
CA LEU A 93 -9.04 -9.97 -10.27
C LEU A 93 -9.13 -10.02 -11.80
N ALA A 94 -8.24 -10.77 -12.44
CA ALA A 94 -8.20 -10.90 -13.90
C ALA A 94 -9.45 -11.59 -14.45
N ALA A 95 -9.96 -12.63 -13.78
CA ALA A 95 -11.19 -13.31 -14.19
C ALA A 95 -12.41 -12.39 -14.09
N TYR A 96 -12.57 -11.65 -12.98
CA TYR A 96 -13.66 -10.69 -12.87
C TYR A 96 -13.57 -9.54 -13.86
N GLN A 97 -12.35 -9.04 -14.14
CA GLN A 97 -12.17 -8.01 -15.16
C GLN A 97 -12.62 -8.50 -16.54
N ARG A 98 -12.23 -9.72 -16.94
CA ARG A 98 -12.70 -10.34 -18.19
C ARG A 98 -14.22 -10.49 -18.23
N ALA A 99 -14.87 -10.81 -17.10
CA ALA A 99 -16.32 -10.84 -17.03
C ALA A 99 -16.96 -9.46 -17.24
N LEU A 100 -16.31 -8.39 -16.78
CA LEU A 100 -16.76 -7.00 -16.95
C LEU A 100 -16.42 -6.42 -18.33
N ASP A 101 -15.45 -6.99 -19.02
CA ASP A 101 -15.11 -6.63 -20.40
C ASP A 101 -16.10 -7.24 -21.42
N ASP A 102 -16.85 -8.28 -21.03
CA ASP A 102 -17.94 -8.84 -21.84
C ASP A 102 -19.18 -7.91 -21.80
N PRO A 103 -19.55 -7.26 -22.93
CA PRO A 103 -20.70 -6.37 -22.99
C PRO A 103 -22.05 -7.10 -22.94
N MET A 104 -22.06 -8.41 -23.22
CA MET A 104 -23.26 -9.25 -23.18
C MET A 104 -23.59 -9.73 -21.77
N TYR A 105 -22.64 -9.64 -20.83
CA TYR A 105 -22.86 -10.06 -19.46
C TYR A 105 -23.81 -9.11 -18.72
N LYS A 106 -25.05 -9.56 -18.49
CA LYS A 106 -26.11 -8.74 -17.85
C LYS A 106 -25.99 -8.62 -16.34
N SER A 107 -25.39 -9.61 -15.67
CA SER A 107 -25.25 -9.59 -14.20
C SER A 107 -23.93 -8.96 -13.75
N ARG A 108 -23.57 -7.80 -14.31
CA ARG A 108 -22.28 -7.12 -14.07
C ARG A 108 -22.05 -6.85 -12.59
N TYR A 109 -23.10 -6.49 -11.84
CA TYR A 109 -23.05 -6.34 -10.38
C TYR A 109 -22.44 -7.54 -9.64
N LYS A 110 -22.60 -8.79 -10.12
CA LYS A 110 -21.99 -9.97 -9.49
C LYS A 110 -20.48 -9.97 -9.65
N ALA A 111 -19.99 -9.65 -10.85
CA ALA A 111 -18.56 -9.54 -11.11
C ALA A 111 -17.96 -8.32 -10.39
N LEU A 112 -18.67 -7.19 -10.30
CA LEU A 112 -18.23 -6.03 -9.51
C LEU A 112 -18.12 -6.35 -8.02
N GLN A 113 -19.11 -7.01 -7.42
CA GLN A 113 -19.03 -7.41 -6.00
C GLN A 113 -17.90 -8.42 -5.74
N GLY A 114 -17.71 -9.37 -6.65
CA GLY A 114 -16.62 -10.34 -6.58
C GLY A 114 -15.25 -9.70 -6.73
N LEU A 115 -15.11 -8.79 -7.71
CA LEU A 115 -13.90 -7.98 -7.92
C LEU A 115 -13.58 -7.15 -6.68
N ALA A 116 -14.57 -6.46 -6.12
CA ALA A 116 -14.42 -5.65 -4.93
C ALA A 116 -13.92 -6.48 -3.73
N GLY A 117 -14.50 -7.66 -3.51
CA GLY A 117 -14.03 -8.58 -2.47
C GLY A 117 -12.59 -9.02 -2.69
N ALA A 118 -12.24 -9.40 -3.92
CA ALA A 118 -10.87 -9.77 -4.26
C ALA A 118 -9.88 -8.60 -4.06
N GLN A 119 -10.26 -7.38 -4.46
CA GLN A 119 -9.48 -6.15 -4.26
C GLN A 119 -9.25 -5.87 -2.78
N TYR A 120 -10.29 -6.05 -1.95
CA TYR A 120 -10.18 -5.89 -0.51
C TYR A 120 -9.15 -6.85 0.10
N GLU A 121 -9.22 -8.14 -0.25
CA GLU A 121 -8.29 -9.17 0.27
C GLU A 121 -6.83 -8.93 -0.15
N VAL A 122 -6.58 -8.33 -1.31
CA VAL A 122 -5.22 -7.97 -1.75
C VAL A 122 -4.76 -6.59 -1.26
N GLY A 123 -5.58 -5.87 -0.49
CA GLY A 123 -5.25 -4.56 0.07
C GLY A 123 -5.51 -3.36 -0.84
N LEU A 124 -6.15 -3.55 -1.99
CA LEU A 124 -6.56 -2.48 -2.91
C LEU A 124 -7.89 -1.87 -2.47
N ILE A 125 -7.91 -1.28 -1.27
CA ILE A 125 -9.15 -0.88 -0.59
C ILE A 125 -9.91 0.24 -1.31
N GLU A 126 -9.20 1.20 -1.93
CA GLU A 126 -9.85 2.27 -2.70
C GLU A 126 -10.58 1.72 -3.93
N ASP A 127 -9.94 0.81 -4.68
CA ASP A 127 -10.53 0.17 -5.85
C ASP A 127 -11.72 -0.72 -5.45
N ALA A 128 -11.61 -1.42 -4.31
CA ALA A 128 -12.72 -2.20 -3.74
C ALA A 128 -13.94 -1.30 -3.47
N GLY A 129 -13.70 -0.11 -2.91
CA GLY A 129 -14.75 0.89 -2.68
C GLY A 129 -15.42 1.34 -3.98
N ASP A 130 -14.66 1.63 -5.04
CA ASP A 130 -15.23 1.98 -6.35
C ASP A 130 -16.08 0.84 -6.92
N SER A 131 -15.57 -0.39 -6.90
CA SER A 131 -16.27 -1.57 -7.40
C SER A 131 -17.57 -1.85 -6.63
N TYR A 132 -17.57 -1.76 -5.29
CA TYR A 132 -18.79 -1.89 -4.49
C TYR A 132 -19.80 -0.78 -4.76
N ARG A 133 -19.34 0.47 -4.90
CA ARG A 133 -20.21 1.60 -5.27
C ARG A 133 -20.86 1.37 -6.63
N ARG A 134 -20.10 0.94 -7.63
CA ARG A 134 -20.63 0.63 -8.97
C ARG A 134 -21.63 -0.53 -8.92
N ALA A 135 -21.40 -1.54 -8.09
CA ALA A 135 -22.36 -2.63 -7.90
C ALA A 135 -23.66 -2.15 -7.21
N ALA A 136 -23.57 -1.21 -6.26
CA ALA A 136 -24.74 -0.63 -5.60
C ALA A 136 -25.58 0.25 -6.54
N LEU A 137 -24.95 0.88 -7.54
CA LEU A 137 -25.60 1.72 -8.55
C LEU A 137 -26.02 0.97 -9.82
N ASP A 138 -25.84 -0.35 -9.87
CA ASP A 138 -26.28 -1.17 -11.00
C ASP A 138 -27.77 -1.51 -10.85
N ASP A 139 -28.61 -0.99 -11.75
CA ASP A 139 -30.07 -1.20 -11.73
C ASP A 139 -30.49 -2.68 -11.80
N ALA A 140 -29.61 -3.55 -12.31
CA ALA A 140 -29.86 -5.00 -12.37
C ALA A 140 -29.49 -5.72 -11.06
N ASN A 141 -28.92 -5.02 -10.07
CA ASN A 141 -28.57 -5.59 -8.79
C ASN A 141 -29.83 -5.73 -7.90
N PRO A 142 -30.26 -6.96 -7.57
CA PRO A 142 -31.41 -7.18 -6.69
C PRO A 142 -31.10 -6.95 -5.21
N ASP A 143 -29.82 -6.73 -4.84
CA ASP A 143 -29.39 -6.51 -3.46
C ASP A 143 -28.29 -5.42 -3.41
N PRO A 144 -28.66 -4.14 -3.66
CA PRO A 144 -27.72 -3.02 -3.54
C PRO A 144 -27.30 -2.78 -2.08
N GLY A 145 -28.13 -3.14 -1.11
CA GLY A 145 -27.84 -2.98 0.32
C GLY A 145 -26.60 -3.76 0.77
N LYS A 146 -26.40 -4.98 0.24
CA LYS A 146 -25.16 -5.73 0.49
C LYS A 146 -23.92 -5.01 -0.04
N ALA A 147 -23.99 -4.43 -1.23
CA ALA A 147 -22.88 -3.70 -1.81
C ALA A 147 -22.58 -2.40 -1.02
N LEU A 148 -23.61 -1.68 -0.57
CA LEU A 148 -23.50 -0.50 0.29
C LEU A 148 -22.89 -0.83 1.66
N ASN A 149 -23.31 -1.92 2.30
CA ASN A 149 -22.69 -2.39 3.53
C ASN A 149 -21.19 -2.65 3.33
N ASN A 150 -20.80 -3.31 2.25
CA ASN A 150 -19.39 -3.61 2.00
C ASN A 150 -18.58 -2.37 1.59
N LEU A 151 -19.21 -1.39 0.93
CA LEU A 151 -18.62 -0.07 0.71
C LEU A 151 -18.30 0.62 2.05
N GLY A 152 -19.21 0.54 3.02
CA GLY A 152 -18.97 1.04 4.38
C GLY A 152 -17.76 0.37 5.05
N LEU A 153 -17.57 -0.94 4.85
CA LEU A 153 -16.40 -1.66 5.37
C LEU A 153 -15.10 -1.15 4.73
N CYS A 154 -15.11 -0.84 3.42
CA CYS A 154 -13.96 -0.23 2.75
C CYS A 154 -13.63 1.15 3.35
N PHE A 155 -14.65 1.98 3.62
CA PHE A 155 -14.42 3.26 4.28
C PHE A 155 -13.86 3.12 5.70
N MET A 156 -14.32 2.14 6.48
CA MET A 156 -13.74 1.84 7.79
C MET A 156 -12.26 1.45 7.67
N ALA A 157 -11.91 0.59 6.72
CA ALA A 157 -10.54 0.18 6.47
C ALA A 157 -9.63 1.34 6.00
N LEU A 158 -10.19 2.34 5.32
CA LEU A 158 -9.51 3.57 4.92
C LEU A 158 -9.41 4.63 6.04
N GLY A 159 -9.93 4.35 7.24
CA GLY A 159 -9.96 5.32 8.34
C GLY A 159 -10.95 6.47 8.10
N ARG A 160 -12.02 6.22 7.34
CA ARG A 160 -13.07 7.19 6.96
C ARG A 160 -14.43 6.82 7.57
N PRO A 161 -14.57 6.81 8.91
CA PRO A 161 -15.79 6.33 9.55
C PRO A 161 -17.03 7.21 9.27
N ALA A 162 -16.88 8.51 8.97
CA ALA A 162 -17.99 9.37 8.58
C ALA A 162 -18.61 8.92 7.24
N ASP A 163 -17.79 8.64 6.22
CA ASP A 163 -18.28 8.10 4.95
C ASP A 163 -18.87 6.70 5.11
N ALA A 164 -18.33 5.90 6.04
CA ALA A 164 -18.87 4.59 6.35
C ALA A 164 -20.29 4.68 6.92
N VAL A 165 -20.57 5.63 7.81
CA VAL A 165 -21.93 5.89 8.33
C VAL A 165 -22.91 6.15 7.20
N GLU A 166 -22.55 6.97 6.22
CA GLU A 166 -23.45 7.28 5.09
C GLU A 166 -23.73 6.03 4.24
N ALA A 167 -22.71 5.21 3.96
CA ALA A 167 -22.89 3.96 3.21
C ALA A 167 -23.76 2.94 3.98
N TYR A 168 -23.54 2.79 5.30
CA TYR A 168 -24.35 1.90 6.12
C TYR A 168 -25.78 2.41 6.29
N ARG A 169 -25.98 3.72 6.45
CA ARG A 169 -27.32 4.33 6.52
C ARG A 169 -28.11 4.02 5.26
N ALA A 170 -27.52 4.27 4.09
CA ALA A 170 -28.14 3.92 2.81
C ALA A 170 -28.49 2.43 2.71
N ALA A 171 -27.65 1.53 3.25
CA ALA A 171 -27.97 0.10 3.30
C ALA A 171 -29.13 -0.21 4.26
N VAL A 172 -29.20 0.45 5.41
CA VAL A 172 -30.27 0.27 6.43
C VAL A 172 -31.63 0.76 5.93
N GLU A 173 -31.65 1.80 5.08
CA GLU A 173 -32.86 2.37 4.48
C GLU A 173 -33.48 1.50 3.38
N LEU A 174 -32.74 0.52 2.83
CA LEU A 174 -33.26 -0.43 1.86
C LEU A 174 -34.05 -1.54 2.55
N GLU A 175 -35.37 -1.45 2.58
CA GLU A 175 -36.25 -2.38 3.31
C GLU A 175 -36.09 -3.85 2.86
N GLU A 176 -35.87 -4.08 1.57
CA GLU A 176 -35.68 -5.41 0.96
C GLU A 176 -34.32 -6.04 1.31
N TYR A 177 -33.38 -5.26 1.85
CA TYR A 177 -32.08 -5.78 2.25
C TYR A 177 -32.21 -6.63 3.53
N SER A 178 -31.98 -7.93 3.41
CA SER A 178 -32.06 -8.84 4.57
C SER A 178 -30.94 -8.61 5.59
N GLY A 179 -29.85 -7.93 5.22
CA GLY A 179 -28.71 -7.63 6.09
C GLY A 179 -28.79 -6.31 6.86
N ARG A 180 -29.96 -5.67 6.94
CA ARG A 180 -30.13 -4.37 7.65
C ARG A 180 -29.59 -4.38 9.07
N GLY A 181 -29.80 -5.45 9.83
CA GLY A 181 -29.26 -5.59 11.19
C GLY A 181 -27.73 -5.54 11.24
N ARG A 182 -27.07 -6.21 10.29
CA ARG A 182 -25.60 -6.18 10.17
C ARG A 182 -25.11 -4.78 9.79
N ALA A 183 -25.76 -4.12 8.84
CA ALA A 183 -25.41 -2.76 8.46
C ALA A 183 -25.61 -1.77 9.63
N ALA A 184 -26.67 -1.92 10.42
CA ALA A 184 -26.89 -1.12 11.62
C ALA A 184 -25.80 -1.34 12.69
N ALA A 185 -25.36 -2.59 12.91
CA ALA A 185 -24.25 -2.89 13.81
C ALA A 185 -22.93 -2.28 13.32
N ASN A 186 -22.66 -2.37 12.02
CA ASN A 186 -21.48 -1.74 11.41
C ASN A 186 -21.55 -0.20 11.47
N MET A 187 -22.75 0.38 11.34
CA MET A 187 -22.98 1.80 11.54
C MET A 187 -22.69 2.21 13.00
N GLY A 188 -23.07 1.38 13.97
CA GLY A 188 -22.73 1.58 15.39
C GLY A 188 -21.23 1.58 15.64
N LEU A 189 -20.49 0.66 15.00
CA LEU A 189 -19.02 0.65 15.04
C LEU A 189 -18.42 1.93 14.43
N ALA A 190 -18.97 2.42 13.33
CA ALA A 190 -18.52 3.65 12.69
C ALA A 190 -18.80 4.90 13.58
N PHE A 191 -19.96 4.98 14.22
CA PHE A 191 -20.25 6.04 15.18
C PHE A 191 -19.34 5.97 16.42
N ALA A 192 -19.06 4.78 16.93
CA ALA A 192 -18.12 4.60 18.05
C ALA A 192 -16.71 5.08 17.67
N ALA A 193 -16.25 4.80 16.45
CA ALA A 193 -14.97 5.29 15.94
C ALA A 193 -14.92 6.82 15.79
N LEU A 194 -16.07 7.47 15.61
CA LEU A 194 -16.21 8.94 15.60
C LEU A 194 -16.35 9.56 17.00
N GLY A 195 -16.41 8.76 18.07
CA GLY A 195 -16.73 9.23 19.43
C GLY A 195 -18.20 9.63 19.62
N ARG A 196 -19.06 9.35 18.64
CA ARG A 196 -20.51 9.66 18.66
C ARG A 196 -21.27 8.56 19.42
N HIS A 197 -20.96 8.40 20.70
CA HIS A 197 -21.37 7.24 21.50
C HIS A 197 -22.90 7.09 21.64
N ALA A 198 -23.66 8.17 21.77
CA ALA A 198 -25.12 8.11 21.86
C ALA A 198 -25.76 7.53 20.57
N GLU A 199 -25.20 7.88 19.41
CA GLU A 199 -25.67 7.36 18.13
C GLU A 199 -25.20 5.93 17.88
N ALA A 200 -23.99 5.59 18.36
CA ALA A 200 -23.51 4.22 18.35
C ALA A 200 -24.45 3.29 19.11
N VAL A 201 -24.86 3.67 20.33
CA VAL A 201 -25.81 2.89 21.14
C VAL A 201 -27.12 2.66 20.39
N LYS A 202 -27.74 3.73 19.85
CA LYS A 202 -28.98 3.61 19.07
C LYS A 202 -28.84 2.69 17.85
N ALA A 203 -27.70 2.76 17.15
CA ALA A 203 -27.45 1.93 15.99
C ALA A 203 -27.29 0.44 16.37
N PHE A 204 -26.63 0.14 17.50
CA PHE A 204 -26.52 -1.21 18.03
C PHE A 204 -27.87 -1.76 18.51
N GLU A 205 -28.69 -0.94 19.17
CA GLU A 205 -30.05 -1.32 19.58
C GLU A 205 -30.92 -1.67 18.37
N ARG A 206 -30.93 -0.79 17.36
CA ARG A 206 -31.65 -1.05 16.10
C ARG A 206 -31.14 -2.30 15.40
N ALA A 207 -29.85 -2.61 15.47
CA ALA A 207 -29.34 -3.88 14.97
C ALA A 207 -29.99 -5.07 15.70
N THR A 208 -30.00 -5.06 17.04
CA THR A 208 -30.59 -6.14 17.84
C THR A 208 -32.11 -6.26 17.67
N GLU A 209 -32.84 -5.17 17.44
CA GLU A 209 -34.28 -5.19 17.15
C GLU A 209 -34.63 -5.96 15.87
N THR A 210 -33.72 -6.02 14.90
CA THR A 210 -33.89 -6.85 13.69
C THR A 210 -33.62 -8.34 13.92
N GLY A 211 -33.31 -8.74 15.16
CA GLY A 211 -32.87 -10.09 15.51
C GLY A 211 -31.40 -10.36 15.18
N HIS A 212 -30.62 -9.33 14.81
CA HIS A 212 -29.19 -9.50 14.55
C HIS A 212 -28.39 -9.59 15.84
N GLU A 213 -27.65 -10.68 16.01
CA GLU A 213 -26.72 -10.86 17.11
C GLU A 213 -25.43 -10.06 16.87
N LEU A 214 -25.05 -9.22 17.83
CA LEU A 214 -23.80 -8.47 17.77
C LEU A 214 -22.61 -9.42 17.98
N GLY A 215 -21.65 -9.41 17.05
CA GLY A 215 -20.37 -10.10 17.23
C GLY A 215 -19.53 -9.47 18.35
N GLY A 216 -18.50 -10.17 18.83
CA GLY A 216 -17.72 -9.77 20.01
C GLY A 216 -17.18 -8.33 19.98
N ALA A 217 -16.64 -7.89 18.84
CA ALA A 217 -16.16 -6.51 18.69
C ALA A 217 -17.30 -5.47 18.75
N ALA A 218 -18.44 -5.76 18.11
CA ALA A 218 -19.61 -4.88 18.14
C ALA A 218 -20.26 -4.83 19.53
N ALA A 219 -20.36 -5.97 20.22
CA ALA A 219 -20.87 -6.03 21.59
C ALA A 219 -20.00 -5.23 22.56
N ALA A 220 -18.67 -5.38 22.47
CA ALA A 220 -17.73 -4.62 23.28
C ALA A 220 -17.81 -3.10 22.99
N ALA A 221 -17.91 -2.71 21.71
CA ALA A 221 -18.08 -1.31 21.32
C ALA A 221 -19.43 -0.73 21.80
N ALA A 222 -20.50 -1.53 21.80
CA ALA A 222 -21.80 -1.13 22.32
C ALA A 222 -21.75 -0.88 23.84
N GLU A 223 -21.12 -1.77 24.60
CA GLU A 223 -20.94 -1.62 26.04
C GLU A 223 -20.05 -0.41 26.38
N ALA A 224 -18.93 -0.25 25.66
CA ALA A 224 -18.04 0.90 25.83
C ALA A 224 -18.77 2.22 25.52
N SER A 225 -19.59 2.25 24.46
CA SER A 225 -20.38 3.44 24.10
C SER A 225 -21.46 3.76 25.14
N ARG A 226 -22.13 2.74 25.71
CA ARG A 226 -23.10 2.96 26.81
C ARG A 226 -22.43 3.59 28.04
N ARG A 227 -21.29 3.05 28.48
CA ARG A 227 -20.53 3.62 29.60
C ARG A 227 -20.11 5.07 29.35
N ALA A 228 -19.67 5.38 28.12
CA ALA A 228 -19.28 6.74 27.76
C ALA A 228 -20.45 7.72 27.84
N VAL A 229 -21.64 7.32 27.38
CA VAL A 229 -22.87 8.13 27.49
C VAL A 229 -23.23 8.35 28.96
N GLU A 230 -23.31 7.28 29.76
CA GLU A 230 -23.63 7.36 31.21
C GLU A 230 -22.66 8.30 31.95
N SER A 231 -21.35 8.21 31.68
CA SER A 231 -20.36 9.09 32.30
C SER A 231 -20.49 10.56 31.93
N THR A 232 -21.10 10.87 30.79
CA THR A 232 -21.33 12.25 30.35
C THR A 232 -22.60 12.83 30.99
N GLU A 233 -23.59 11.98 31.28
CA GLU A 233 -24.84 12.38 31.94
C GLU A 233 -24.68 12.55 33.47
N VAL A 234 -23.75 11.82 34.09
CA VAL A 234 -23.46 11.90 35.55
C VAL A 234 -22.49 13.05 35.85
N VAL A 235 -22.99 14.28 35.84
CA VAL A 235 -22.35 15.40 36.57
C VAL A 235 -23.25 15.75 37.76
N GLU A 236 -23.13 14.99 38.86
CA GLU A 236 -23.68 15.42 40.15
C GLU A 236 -22.89 16.63 40.66
N GLY A 237 -23.54 17.80 40.75
CA GLY A 237 -22.99 18.99 41.42
C GLY A 237 -22.99 20.30 40.63
N TRP A 238 -23.39 20.33 39.36
CA TRP A 238 -23.63 21.60 38.65
C TRP A 238 -25.09 22.06 38.81
N SER A 239 -25.42 22.38 40.07
CA SER A 239 -26.61 23.13 40.46
C SER A 239 -26.22 24.59 40.72
N THR A 240 -25.99 25.38 39.67
CA THR A 240 -26.14 26.84 39.78
C THR A 240 -26.80 27.34 38.50
N GLY A 241 -28.06 27.75 38.64
CA GLY A 241 -28.76 28.47 37.60
C GLY A 241 -28.13 29.85 37.41
N GLU A 242 -27.68 30.13 36.20
CA GLU A 242 -28.00 31.31 35.39
C GLU A 242 -27.38 31.17 33.99
N LEU A 243 -28.15 31.58 32.98
CA LEU A 243 -28.10 31.26 31.54
C LEU A 243 -27.02 32.03 30.72
N PRO A 244 -26.81 31.64 29.45
CA PRO A 244 -27.30 32.48 28.34
C PRO A 244 -28.18 31.67 27.35
N PRO A 245 -28.96 32.36 26.48
CA PRO A 245 -29.97 31.70 25.67
C PRO A 245 -29.31 30.72 24.69
N VAL A 246 -30.05 29.64 24.46
CA VAL A 246 -29.96 28.79 23.28
C VAL A 246 -29.72 29.70 22.09
N PHE A 247 -28.55 29.60 21.46
CA PHE A 247 -28.47 29.98 20.06
C PHE A 247 -29.45 29.05 19.36
N ASP A 248 -30.56 29.63 18.87
CA ASP A 248 -31.30 29.06 17.76
C ASP A 248 -30.28 28.84 16.64
N GLU A 249 -29.66 27.66 16.60
CA GLU A 249 -29.36 27.09 15.31
C GLU A 249 -30.70 26.92 14.61
N PRO A 250 -30.85 27.39 13.36
CA PRO A 250 -32.09 27.22 12.64
C PRO A 250 -32.31 25.72 12.39
N ARG A 251 -32.99 25.05 13.31
CA ARG A 251 -33.70 23.80 13.02
C ARG A 251 -34.91 24.15 12.18
N GLY A 252 -34.68 24.18 10.88
CA GLY A 252 -35.76 24.34 9.91
C GLY A 252 -35.22 24.65 8.53
N GLY A 253 -34.84 23.63 7.77
CA GLY A 253 -34.65 23.82 6.33
C GLY A 253 -34.10 22.65 5.53
N GLU A 254 -33.07 21.94 6.00
CA GLU A 254 -32.28 21.12 5.05
C GLU A 254 -32.57 19.62 5.04
N GLU A 255 -33.12 19.05 6.12
CA GLU A 255 -33.52 17.62 6.12
C GLU A 255 -34.82 17.35 5.34
N SER A 256 -35.54 18.39 4.93
CA SER A 256 -36.72 18.30 4.04
C SER A 256 -36.51 18.96 2.67
N ALA A 257 -35.37 19.60 2.42
CA ALA A 257 -35.06 20.28 1.14
C ALA A 257 -34.58 19.32 0.04
N PHE A 258 -34.32 18.05 0.33
CA PHE A 258 -34.03 17.05 -0.70
C PHE A 258 -35.28 16.72 -1.54
N PHE A 259 -36.48 16.81 -0.96
CA PHE A 259 -37.74 16.42 -1.63
C PHE A 259 -38.66 17.59 -2.05
N THR A 260 -38.31 18.85 -1.77
CA THR A 260 -39.12 20.03 -2.14
C THR A 260 -38.47 20.96 -3.17
N ARG A 261 -37.27 20.65 -3.66
CA ARG A 261 -36.54 21.45 -4.65
C ARG A 261 -37.09 21.24 -6.05
N THR A 262 -37.31 22.32 -6.79
CA THR A 262 -37.72 22.23 -8.20
C THR A 262 -36.57 21.81 -9.10
N ASP A 263 -36.87 21.17 -10.23
CA ASP A 263 -35.91 20.62 -11.21
C ASP A 263 -34.89 21.66 -11.73
N GLU A 264 -35.26 22.94 -11.68
CA GLU A 264 -34.42 24.06 -12.10
C GLU A 264 -33.39 24.46 -11.02
N GLU A 265 -33.79 24.44 -9.75
CA GLU A 265 -32.91 24.70 -8.61
C GLU A 265 -31.91 23.55 -8.40
N MET A 266 -32.31 22.30 -8.67
CA MET A 266 -31.43 21.13 -8.63
C MET A 266 -30.32 21.21 -9.69
N ARG A 267 -30.60 21.76 -10.87
CA ARG A 267 -29.60 21.96 -11.94
C ARG A 267 -28.56 23.02 -11.63
N VAL A 268 -28.94 24.06 -10.89
CA VAL A 268 -28.00 25.11 -10.45
C VAL A 268 -27.08 24.55 -9.36
N VAL A 269 -27.64 23.82 -8.40
CA VAL A 269 -26.90 23.17 -7.32
C VAL A 269 -25.98 22.08 -7.85
N ASP A 270 -26.42 21.25 -8.80
CA ASP A 270 -25.57 20.23 -9.45
C ASP A 270 -24.44 20.91 -10.27
N ARG A 271 -24.70 22.06 -10.90
CA ARG A 271 -23.67 22.82 -11.61
C ARG A 271 -22.62 23.41 -10.65
N GLU A 272 -23.06 23.93 -9.51
CA GLU A 272 -22.17 24.45 -8.46
C GLU A 272 -21.42 23.33 -7.73
N ALA A 273 -22.07 22.22 -7.41
CA ALA A 273 -21.48 21.02 -6.82
C ALA A 273 -20.46 20.35 -7.77
N ARG A 274 -20.74 20.31 -9.09
CA ARG A 274 -19.75 19.85 -10.08
C ARG A 274 -18.58 20.81 -10.20
N LYS A 275 -18.77 22.11 -9.96
CA LYS A 275 -17.71 23.11 -10.00
C LYS A 275 -16.84 23.01 -8.73
N SER A 276 -17.44 22.91 -7.55
CA SER A 276 -16.71 22.70 -6.28
C SER A 276 -16.00 21.34 -6.27
N ALA A 277 -16.63 20.26 -6.72
CA ALA A 277 -15.97 18.94 -6.85
C ALA A 277 -14.80 18.93 -7.85
N ARG A 278 -14.87 19.76 -8.92
CA ARG A 278 -13.73 19.96 -9.84
C ARG A 278 -12.61 20.77 -9.19
N GLU A 279 -12.93 21.73 -8.33
CA GLU A 279 -11.96 22.53 -7.60
C GLU A 279 -11.30 21.73 -6.46
N GLU A 280 -12.05 20.92 -5.73
CA GLU A 280 -11.54 19.99 -4.72
C GLU A 280 -10.66 18.89 -5.32
N ARG A 281 -11.07 18.30 -6.46
CA ARG A 281 -10.21 17.36 -7.21
C ARG A 281 -8.91 18.01 -7.69
N LYS A 282 -8.93 19.30 -8.04
CA LYS A 282 -7.71 20.06 -8.38
C LYS A 282 -6.88 20.39 -7.13
N ALA A 283 -7.50 20.64 -5.99
CA ALA A 283 -6.82 20.93 -4.73
C ALA A 283 -6.13 19.67 -4.14
N GLY A 284 -6.80 18.52 -4.12
CA GLY A 284 -6.22 17.25 -3.68
C GLY A 284 -5.04 16.79 -4.55
N LYS A 285 -5.12 17.03 -5.88
CA LYS A 285 -4.01 16.74 -6.80
C LYS A 285 -2.77 17.60 -6.55
N LYS A 286 -2.94 18.85 -6.11
CA LYS A 286 -1.82 19.74 -5.72
C LYS A 286 -1.12 19.27 -4.44
N GLY A 287 -1.86 18.74 -3.47
CA GLY A 287 -1.30 18.18 -2.24
C GLY A 287 -0.39 16.98 -2.49
N TRP A 288 -0.85 16.01 -3.29
CA TRP A 288 -0.05 14.82 -3.64
C TRP A 288 1.20 15.18 -4.47
N ILE A 289 1.10 16.13 -5.41
CA ILE A 289 2.26 16.60 -6.17
C ILE A 289 3.33 17.22 -5.24
N GLY A 290 2.91 17.96 -4.22
CA GLY A 290 3.82 18.50 -3.20
C GLY A 290 4.55 17.41 -2.42
N VAL A 291 3.83 16.38 -1.97
CA VAL A 291 4.43 15.23 -1.25
C VAL A 291 5.38 14.45 -2.16
N ALA A 292 4.98 14.16 -3.40
CA ALA A 292 5.83 13.47 -4.37
C ALA A 292 7.10 14.26 -4.71
N ALA A 293 7.01 15.59 -4.86
CA ALA A 293 8.15 16.45 -5.09
C ALA A 293 9.10 16.48 -3.88
N TRP A 294 8.56 16.48 -2.66
CA TRP A 294 9.37 16.42 -1.44
C TRP A 294 10.12 15.08 -1.32
N VAL A 295 9.44 13.95 -1.55
CA VAL A 295 10.07 12.62 -1.54
C VAL A 295 11.15 12.51 -2.62
N ALA A 296 10.88 12.99 -3.84
CA ALA A 296 11.87 13.03 -4.91
C ALA A 296 13.10 13.88 -4.51
N GLY A 297 12.89 15.02 -3.85
CA GLY A 297 13.97 15.85 -3.31
C GLY A 297 14.83 15.11 -2.29
N VAL A 298 14.23 14.40 -1.35
CA VAL A 298 14.96 13.60 -0.34
C VAL A 298 15.78 12.50 -1.01
N VAL A 299 15.24 11.80 -2.00
CA VAL A 299 15.95 10.74 -2.74
C VAL A 299 17.15 11.31 -3.50
N ILE A 300 17.00 12.48 -4.15
CA ILE A 300 18.10 13.15 -4.85
C ILE A 300 19.23 13.53 -3.87
N VAL A 301 18.89 14.08 -2.70
CA VAL A 301 19.88 14.46 -1.67
C VAL A 301 20.58 13.22 -1.12
N ALA A 302 19.85 12.15 -0.81
CA ALA A 302 20.43 10.90 -0.35
C ALA A 302 21.35 10.27 -1.42
N GLY A 303 20.93 10.30 -2.69
CA GLY A 303 21.74 9.87 -3.83
C GLY A 303 23.02 10.69 -3.99
N ALA A 304 22.95 12.02 -3.83
CA ALA A 304 24.11 12.90 -3.88
C ALA A 304 25.10 12.62 -2.73
N ILE A 305 24.60 12.38 -1.51
CA ILE A 305 25.43 12.01 -0.35
C ILE A 305 26.10 10.65 -0.60
N ALA A 306 25.34 9.65 -1.06
CA ALA A 306 25.88 8.33 -1.37
C ALA A 306 26.92 8.39 -2.50
N PHE A 307 26.69 9.19 -3.55
CA PHE A 307 27.63 9.40 -4.63
C PHE A 307 28.92 10.09 -4.17
N ALA A 308 28.80 11.14 -3.34
CA ALA A 308 29.96 11.80 -2.74
C ALA A 308 30.78 10.82 -1.89
N TRP A 309 30.11 10.01 -1.08
CA TRP A 309 30.73 8.98 -0.27
C TRP A 309 31.46 7.94 -1.13
N LEU A 310 30.82 7.42 -2.18
CA LEU A 310 31.42 6.44 -3.11
C LEU A 310 32.58 7.03 -3.93
N SER A 311 32.54 8.34 -4.22
CA SER A 311 33.62 9.07 -4.90
C SER A 311 34.82 9.37 -4.00
N GLY A 312 34.81 8.90 -2.75
CA GLY A 312 35.91 9.07 -1.80
C GLY A 312 35.97 10.45 -1.15
N LEU A 313 34.87 11.22 -1.18
CA LEU A 313 34.76 12.46 -0.39
C LEU A 313 34.45 12.09 1.07
N GLY A 314 35.19 12.72 1.98
CA GLY A 314 35.09 12.50 3.42
C GLY A 314 35.75 13.64 4.18
N TYR A 315 35.45 13.75 5.48
CA TYR A 315 36.02 14.75 6.37
C TYR A 315 36.63 14.08 7.61
N PRO A 316 37.91 14.34 7.96
CA PRO A 316 38.89 15.14 7.21
C PRO A 316 39.20 14.55 5.82
N THR A 317 39.57 15.42 4.88
CA THR A 317 39.95 15.01 3.51
C THR A 317 41.34 14.37 3.50
N GLN A 318 41.68 13.65 2.43
CA GLN A 318 43.01 13.06 2.25
C GLN A 318 44.12 14.11 2.39
N THR A 319 43.95 15.27 1.78
CA THR A 319 44.89 16.39 1.86
C THR A 319 45.05 16.88 3.29
N MET A 320 43.95 17.04 4.04
CA MET A 320 43.99 17.50 5.44
C MET A 320 44.67 16.48 6.35
N THR A 321 44.40 15.19 6.15
CA THR A 321 45.03 14.13 6.94
C THR A 321 46.53 14.06 6.66
N VAL A 322 46.95 14.10 5.39
CA VAL A 322 48.37 14.00 5.02
C VAL A 322 49.15 15.27 5.39
N SER A 323 48.62 16.46 5.11
CA SER A 323 49.27 17.72 5.52
C SER A 323 49.38 17.84 7.03
N GLY A 324 48.31 17.52 7.77
CA GLY A 324 48.32 17.52 9.23
C GLY A 324 49.35 16.56 9.81
N LEU A 325 49.49 15.35 9.24
CA LEU A 325 50.53 14.40 9.61
C LEU A 325 51.94 14.99 9.39
N LEU A 326 52.20 15.56 8.20
CA LEU A 326 53.52 16.11 7.85
C LEU A 326 53.89 17.32 8.71
N ASP A 327 52.93 18.19 9.01
CA ASP A 327 53.13 19.37 9.85
C ASP A 327 53.36 18.98 11.31
N ALA A 328 52.62 17.99 11.82
CA ALA A 328 52.83 17.42 13.15
C ALA A 328 54.21 16.78 13.27
N HIS A 329 54.60 15.96 12.29
CA HIS A 329 55.92 15.32 12.23
C HIS A 329 57.06 16.34 12.19
N ARG A 330 56.95 17.38 11.33
CA ARG A 330 57.95 18.47 11.26
C ARG A 330 58.07 19.22 12.59
N GLY A 331 56.95 19.44 13.26
CA GLY A 331 56.90 20.14 14.54
C GLY A 331 57.26 19.29 15.77
N GLY A 332 57.60 18.00 15.60
CA GLY A 332 57.87 17.09 16.69
C GLY A 332 56.64 16.80 17.57
N LYS A 333 55.44 16.91 17.02
CA LYS A 333 54.16 16.68 17.71
C LYS A 333 53.69 15.23 17.52
N ALA A 334 52.79 14.79 18.41
CA ALA A 334 52.07 13.53 18.32
C ALA A 334 51.38 13.35 16.95
N VAL A 335 51.55 12.18 16.33
CA VAL A 335 51.05 11.87 14.98
C VAL A 335 49.98 10.78 14.98
N GLU A 336 49.76 10.13 16.12
CA GLU A 336 48.91 8.94 16.28
C GLU A 336 47.46 9.22 15.82
N SER A 337 46.97 10.44 16.02
CA SER A 337 45.64 10.85 15.60
C SER A 337 45.42 10.86 14.08
N PHE A 338 46.48 10.80 13.26
CA PHE A 338 46.39 10.74 11.80
C PHE A 338 46.41 9.31 11.27
N TRP A 339 46.83 8.34 12.08
CA TRP A 339 46.88 6.93 11.72
C TRP A 339 45.56 6.23 11.99
N VAL A 340 45.35 5.11 11.30
CA VAL A 340 44.25 4.17 11.58
C VAL A 340 44.37 3.62 13.00
N ALA A 341 43.24 3.34 13.65
CA ALA A 341 43.22 2.88 15.05
C ALA A 341 44.00 1.57 15.29
N VAL A 342 44.06 0.69 14.29
CA VAL A 342 44.84 -0.56 14.32
C VAL A 342 45.65 -0.67 13.01
N PRO A 343 46.90 -0.17 12.99
CA PRO A 343 47.73 -0.22 11.80
C PRO A 343 48.25 -1.64 11.54
N SER A 344 48.35 -2.01 10.26
CA SER A 344 48.85 -3.34 9.85
C SER A 344 50.35 -3.53 10.08
N THR A 345 51.08 -2.45 10.33
CA THR A 345 52.53 -2.39 10.60
C THR A 345 52.80 -1.43 11.75
N ASP A 346 53.95 -1.60 12.42
CA ASP A 346 54.40 -0.71 13.49
C ASP A 346 54.51 0.74 12.98
N VAL A 347 53.77 1.66 13.61
CA VAL A 347 53.72 3.07 13.20
C VAL A 347 55.11 3.69 13.24
N GLU A 348 55.95 3.33 14.20
CA GLU A 348 57.32 3.85 14.29
C GLU A 348 58.16 3.42 13.08
N LYS A 349 57.96 2.19 12.62
CA LYS A 349 58.61 1.65 11.43
C LYS A 349 58.14 2.36 10.15
N GLU A 350 56.84 2.62 10.00
CA GLU A 350 56.33 3.35 8.84
C GLU A 350 56.71 4.83 8.85
N MET A 351 56.76 5.45 10.03
CA MET A 351 57.26 6.82 10.21
C MET A 351 58.74 6.93 9.85
N SER A 352 59.53 5.85 9.95
CA SER A 352 60.92 5.83 9.48
C SER A 352 61.05 5.93 7.94
N ASN A 353 59.96 5.66 7.21
CA ASN A 353 59.89 5.86 5.75
C ASN A 353 59.56 7.30 5.35
N LEU A 354 59.15 8.16 6.29
CA LEU A 354 58.91 9.59 6.04
C LEU A 354 60.24 10.38 6.04
N PRO A 355 60.27 11.59 5.46
CA PRO A 355 61.47 12.42 5.50
C PRO A 355 61.98 12.62 6.94
N PRO A 356 63.31 12.60 7.16
CA PRO A 356 63.89 12.77 8.48
C PRO A 356 63.54 14.17 9.00
N ALA A 357 62.84 14.26 10.14
CA ALA A 357 62.57 15.53 10.80
C ALA A 357 63.86 16.08 11.43
N PRO A 358 64.13 17.41 11.39
CA PRO A 358 63.32 18.49 10.80
C PRO A 358 63.66 18.80 9.31
N GLY A 359 64.32 17.89 8.59
CA GLY A 359 65.09 18.14 7.36
C GLY A 359 64.33 18.48 6.06
N PHE A 360 63.09 18.97 6.11
CA PHE A 360 62.36 19.42 4.92
C PHE A 360 61.69 20.81 5.06
N LYS A 361 61.84 21.64 4.02
CA LYS A 361 61.36 23.03 3.96
C LYS A 361 59.88 23.11 3.61
N SER A 362 59.46 22.38 2.58
CA SER A 362 58.11 22.39 2.05
C SER A 362 57.73 21.03 1.47
N TYR A 363 56.45 20.82 1.23
CA TYR A 363 55.93 19.66 0.53
C TYR A 363 54.81 20.06 -0.42
N THR A 364 54.58 19.24 -1.43
CA THR A 364 53.46 19.38 -2.37
C THR A 364 52.73 18.05 -2.43
N LEU A 365 51.40 18.10 -2.34
CA LEU A 365 50.52 16.94 -2.43
C LEU A 365 49.94 16.87 -3.84
N GLN A 366 50.16 15.76 -4.53
CA GLN A 366 49.72 15.50 -5.91
C GLN A 366 49.20 14.06 -6.03
N GLY A 367 48.65 13.71 -7.20
CA GLY A 367 48.29 12.31 -7.50
C GLY A 367 47.26 11.69 -6.55
N ILE A 368 46.25 12.44 -6.09
CA ILE A 368 45.25 11.93 -5.14
C ILE A 368 44.30 10.97 -5.84
N GLU A 369 44.53 9.67 -5.71
CA GLU A 369 43.60 8.65 -6.22
C GLU A 369 42.53 8.37 -5.18
N ARG A 370 41.27 8.61 -5.53
CA ARG A 370 40.14 8.45 -4.61
C ARG A 370 39.37 7.18 -4.93
N SER A 371 39.01 6.44 -3.89
CA SER A 371 38.00 5.40 -3.95
C SER A 371 37.06 5.47 -2.74
N ALA A 372 36.02 4.64 -2.73
CA ALA A 372 35.09 4.57 -1.60
C ALA A 372 35.73 4.10 -0.28
N LYS A 373 36.84 3.34 -0.33
CA LYS A 373 37.42 2.64 0.82
C LYS A 373 38.90 2.95 1.07
N THR A 374 39.67 3.10 0.01
CA THR A 374 41.13 3.36 0.06
C THR A 374 41.47 4.59 -0.79
N SER A 375 42.58 5.24 -0.48
CA SER A 375 43.08 6.36 -1.27
C SER A 375 44.59 6.43 -1.19
N THR A 376 45.23 6.95 -2.21
CA THR A 376 46.68 7.20 -2.24
C THR A 376 46.92 8.68 -2.48
N VAL A 377 47.97 9.20 -1.87
CA VAL A 377 48.43 10.59 -2.07
C VAL A 377 49.93 10.56 -2.31
N ASP A 378 50.35 11.13 -3.42
CA ASP A 378 51.76 11.31 -3.73
C ASP A 378 52.25 12.63 -3.12
N VAL A 379 53.29 12.55 -2.32
CA VAL A 379 53.86 13.65 -1.53
C VAL A 379 55.27 13.90 -2.04
N THR A 380 55.51 15.07 -2.61
CA THR A 380 56.88 15.50 -2.95
C THR A 380 57.38 16.46 -1.91
N VAL A 381 58.52 16.16 -1.30
CA VAL A 381 59.11 16.88 -0.18
C VAL A 381 60.42 17.54 -0.63
N VAL A 382 60.58 18.83 -0.33
CA VAL A 382 61.80 19.60 -0.63
C VAL A 382 62.67 19.64 0.62
N LEU A 383 63.85 19.02 0.55
CA LEU A 383 64.80 18.94 1.65
C LEU A 383 65.62 20.22 1.83
N ASP A 384 66.23 20.39 3.01
CA ASP A 384 67.18 21.49 3.24
C ASP A 384 68.45 21.38 2.39
N LYS A 385 68.89 20.14 2.13
CA LYS A 385 70.03 19.77 1.28
C LYS A 385 69.67 18.49 0.51
N GLY A 386 69.91 18.46 -0.80
CA GLY A 386 69.66 17.30 -1.66
C GLY A 386 68.49 17.49 -2.63
N ALA A 387 68.24 16.48 -3.48
CA ALA A 387 67.13 16.47 -4.42
C ALA A 387 65.78 16.27 -3.70
N PRO A 388 64.65 16.74 -4.27
CA PRO A 388 63.33 16.43 -3.75
C PRO A 388 63.08 14.93 -3.69
N LEU A 389 62.36 14.47 -2.67
CA LEU A 389 61.97 13.07 -2.51
C LEU A 389 60.46 12.93 -2.67
N THR A 390 60.03 11.85 -3.33
CA THR A 390 58.62 11.55 -3.55
C THR A 390 58.23 10.30 -2.78
N TYR A 391 57.17 10.43 -1.98
CA TYR A 391 56.60 9.39 -1.14
C TYR A 391 55.15 9.15 -1.52
N ARG A 392 54.68 7.91 -1.41
CA ARG A 392 53.27 7.57 -1.56
C ARG A 392 52.69 7.21 -0.20
N VAL A 393 51.70 7.99 0.22
CA VAL A 393 50.95 7.77 1.45
C VAL A 393 49.65 7.05 1.12
N SER A 394 49.46 5.88 1.73
CA SER A 394 48.21 5.12 1.62
C SER A 394 47.26 5.49 2.75
N LEU A 395 46.00 5.68 2.40
CA LEU A 395 44.92 6.01 3.33
C LEU A 395 43.81 4.97 3.23
N VAL A 396 43.18 4.72 4.37
CA VAL A 396 41.98 3.91 4.49
C VAL A 396 40.89 4.76 5.13
N ARG A 397 39.64 4.49 4.75
CA ARG A 397 38.49 5.17 5.31
C ARG A 397 38.17 4.63 6.70
N GLU A 398 38.08 5.54 7.68
CA GLU A 398 37.65 5.24 9.04
C GLU A 398 36.52 6.20 9.42
N GLY A 399 35.31 5.67 9.58
CA GLY A 399 34.09 6.48 9.72
C GLY A 399 33.81 7.33 8.47
N VAL A 400 33.63 8.64 8.66
CA VAL A 400 33.33 9.59 7.56
C VAL A 400 34.58 10.21 6.93
N GLY A 401 35.77 9.96 7.49
CA GLY A 401 37.03 10.61 7.12
C GLY A 401 38.15 9.64 6.72
N TRP A 402 39.32 10.22 6.48
CA TRP A 402 40.51 9.50 6.00
C TRP A 402 41.60 9.41 7.07
N LYS A 403 42.22 8.23 7.17
CA LYS A 403 43.33 7.93 8.09
C LYS A 403 44.49 7.30 7.33
N VAL A 404 45.71 7.57 7.77
CA VAL A 404 46.93 7.00 7.18
C VAL A 404 47.07 5.55 7.59
N ASN A 405 47.33 4.70 6.60
CA ASN A 405 47.49 3.26 6.76
C ASN A 405 48.92 2.78 6.48
N GLY A 406 49.73 3.57 5.77
CA GLY A 406 51.11 3.21 5.47
C GLY A 406 51.79 4.22 4.56
N VAL A 407 53.13 4.24 4.57
CA VAL A 407 53.94 5.16 3.77
C VAL A 407 55.02 4.38 3.04
N THR A 408 55.04 4.54 1.71
CA THR A 408 56.04 3.89 0.85
C THR A 408 56.87 4.94 0.15
N ASN A 409 58.20 4.82 0.25
CA ASN A 409 59.14 5.70 -0.45
C ASN A 409 59.33 5.18 -1.89
N ASP A 410 59.00 5.99 -2.89
CA ASP A 410 59.24 5.66 -4.29
C ASP A 410 60.64 6.19 -4.65
N TRP A 411 61.67 5.34 -4.58
CA TRP A 411 63.07 5.69 -4.89
C TRP A 411 63.32 6.00 -6.39
N ARG A 412 62.33 6.56 -7.09
CA ARG A 412 62.52 7.12 -8.44
C ARG A 412 63.26 8.45 -8.31
N SER A 413 64.59 8.33 -8.18
CA SER A 413 65.55 9.36 -8.55
C SER A 413 65.13 9.99 -9.89
N THR A 414 64.60 11.21 -9.88
CA THR A 414 64.56 12.09 -11.06
C THR A 414 65.99 12.56 -11.36
N GLY A 415 66.81 11.62 -11.82
CA GLY A 415 68.06 11.91 -12.49
C GLY A 415 67.77 12.06 -13.97
N ASP A 416 67.40 13.26 -14.41
CA ASP A 416 67.66 13.65 -15.79
C ASP A 416 69.03 14.33 -15.83
N GLY A 417 69.94 13.69 -16.56
CA GLY A 417 71.29 14.17 -16.79
C GLY A 417 71.31 15.50 -17.54
N SER A 418 72.43 16.20 -17.30
CA SER A 418 73.03 17.29 -18.09
C SER A 418 72.56 17.44 -19.54
#